data_AF-M3HCE0-F1
#
_entry.id   AF-M3HCE0-F1
#
_cell.length_a   1.000
_cell.length_b   1.000
_cell.length_c   1.000
_cell.angle_alpha   90.00
_cell.angle_beta   90.00
_cell.angle_gamma   90.00
#
_symmetry.space_group_name_H-M   'P 1'
#
loop_
_entity.id
_entity.type
_entity.pdbx_description
1 polymer ?
#
loop_
_entity_poly.entity_id
_entity_poly.type
_entity_poly.pdbx_seq_one_letter_code
_entity_poly.pdbx_strand_id
1 'polypeptide(L)' 'MDYWNLGFRSLEEIRIADPEKLYVLCCKLHGGYVDRCMLYVFRCVHYSLNTKKPNSEKLKWWNWKDTEKNQKSKR' A
#
# COMPACT_ATOMS: atom_id res chain seq x y z
N MET A 1 13.29 4.49 -0.49
CA MET A 1 12.83 3.19 -1.04
C MET A 1 11.96 3.48 -2.24
N ASP A 2 12.38 3.05 -3.43
CA ASP A 2 11.61 3.21 -4.67
C ASP A 2 10.87 1.91 -5.01
N TYR A 3 9.70 2.02 -5.65
CA TYR A 3 8.85 0.88 -6.01
C TYR A 3 9.55 -0.09 -6.98
N TRP A 4 10.52 0.41 -7.75
CA TRP A 4 11.33 -0.39 -8.67
C TRP A 4 12.18 -1.44 -7.95
N ASN A 5 12.68 -1.11 -6.74
CA ASN A 5 13.48 -2.05 -5.93
C ASN A 5 12.65 -3.19 -5.34
N LEU A 6 11.32 -3.02 -5.27
CA LEU A 6 10.40 -4.07 -4.85
C LEU A 6 10.10 -5.08 -5.97
N GLY A 7 10.61 -4.85 -7.17
CA GLY A 7 10.42 -5.73 -8.33
C GLY A 7 9.16 -5.45 -9.14
N PHE A 8 8.36 -4.45 -8.77
CA PHE A 8 7.18 -4.08 -9.55
C PHE A 8 7.59 -3.25 -10.76
N ARG A 9 7.25 -3.73 -11.94
CA ARG A 9 7.53 -3.01 -13.20
C ARG A 9 6.30 -2.35 -13.79
N SER A 10 5.13 -2.55 -13.19
CA SER A 10 3.89 -1.96 -13.66
C SER A 10 2.94 -1.64 -12.51
N LEU A 11 2.22 -0.53 -12.68
CA LEU A 11 1.13 -0.12 -11.79
C LEU A 11 0.04 -1.20 -11.69
N GLU A 12 -0.13 -2.01 -12.73
CA GLU A 12 -1.13 -3.08 -12.73
C GLU A 12 -0.76 -4.24 -11.79
N GLU A 13 0.53 -4.59 -11.69
CA GLU A 13 1.03 -5.57 -10.72
C GLU A 13 0.81 -5.08 -9.28
N ILE A 14 0.99 -3.78 -9.06
CA ILE A 14 0.71 -3.13 -7.78
C ILE A 14 -0.79 -3.16 -7.47
N ARG A 15 -1.63 -2.96 -8.50
CA ARG A 15 -3.09 -2.96 -8.37
C ARG A 15 -3.65 -4.31 -7.93
N ILE A 16 -3.03 -5.41 -8.35
CA ILE A 16 -3.43 -6.77 -7.98
C ILE A 16 -2.70 -7.31 -6.74
N ALA A 17 -1.63 -6.63 -6.31
CA ALA A 17 -0.84 -7.02 -5.15
C ALA A 17 -1.47 -6.52 -3.83
N ASP A 18 -1.37 -7.35 -2.80
CA ASP A 18 -1.86 -7.00 -1.46
C ASP A 18 -0.90 -6.02 -0.77
N PRO A 19 -1.38 -4.85 -0.28
CA PRO A 19 -0.52 -3.83 0.33
C PRO A 19 0.20 -4.30 1.60
N GLU A 20 -0.37 -5.26 2.35
CA GLU A 20 0.30 -5.84 3.51
C GLU A 20 1.44 -6.77 3.08
N LYS A 21 1.24 -7.57 2.03
CA LYS A 21 2.30 -8.42 1.48
C LYS A 21 3.45 -7.60 0.91
N LEU A 22 3.14 -6.51 0.22
CA LEU A 22 4.10 -5.51 -0.27
C LEU A 22 4.97 -4.95 0.86
N TYR A 23 4.36 -4.58 1.97
CA TYR A 23 5.06 -4.09 3.14
C TYR A 23 5.97 -5.16 3.77
N VAL A 24 5.48 -6.40 3.91
CA VAL A 24 6.29 -7.52 4.41
C VAL A 24 7.48 -7.79 3.49
N LEU A 25 7.28 -7.75 2.16
CA LEU A 25 8.37 -7.89 1.19
C LEU A 25 9.37 -6.74 1.31
N CYS A 26 8.89 -5.51 1.51
CA CYS A 26 9.74 -4.34 1.73
C CYS A 26 10.59 -4.50 2.99
N CYS A 27 10.00 -4.95 4.09
CA CYS A 27 10.69 -5.27 5.34
C CYS A 27 11.78 -6.34 5.14
N LYS A 28 11.47 -7.40 4.37
CA LYS A 28 12.44 -8.44 4.03
C LYS A 28 13.60 -7.90 3.17
N LEU A 29 13.30 -7.12 2.13
CA LEU A 29 14.31 -6.54 1.25
C LEU A 29 15.17 -5.49 1.95
N HIS A 30 14.58 -4.74 2.87
CA HIS A 30 15.31 -3.77 3.70
C HIS A 30 16.21 -4.46 4.74
N GLY A 31 16.01 -5.76 4.99
CA GLY A 31 16.75 -6.50 6.01
C GLY A 31 16.35 -6.11 7.44
N GLY A 32 15.19 -5.48 7.63
CA GLY A 32 14.76 -4.93 8.91
C GLY A 32 13.36 -4.33 8.87
N TYR A 33 12.85 -3.91 10.02
CA TYR A 33 11.50 -3.36 10.13
C TYR A 33 11.42 -1.98 9.48
N VAL A 34 10.54 -1.83 8.49
CA VAL A 34 10.25 -0.54 7.85
C VAL A 34 9.10 0.14 8.60
N ASP A 35 9.09 1.45 8.69
CA ASP A 35 7.98 2.17 9.32
C ASP A 35 6.61 1.84 8.71
N ARG A 36 5.58 1.79 9.56
CA ARG A 36 4.18 1.55 9.13
C ARG A 36 3.66 2.63 8.17
N CYS A 37 4.30 3.81 8.14
CA CYS A 37 4.04 4.83 7.15
C CYS A 37 4.09 4.27 5.71
N MET A 38 4.98 3.31 5.45
CA MET A 38 5.10 2.69 4.13
C MET A 38 3.90 1.80 3.79
N LEU A 39 3.35 1.06 4.76
CA LEU A 39 2.12 0.30 4.59
C LEU A 39 0.96 1.21 4.16
N TYR A 40 0.84 2.40 4.77
CA TYR A 40 -0.22 3.35 4.45
C TYR A 40 -0.07 3.93 3.04
N VAL A 41 1.16 4.15 2.58
CA VAL A 41 1.44 4.55 1.20
C VAL A 41 1.02 3.43 0.23
N PHE A 42 1.36 2.17 0.51
CA PHE A 42 0.92 1.05 -0.34
C PHE A 42 -0.60 0.93 -0.42
N ARG A 43 -1.30 1.08 0.72
CA ARG A 43 -2.79 1.11 0.74
C ARG A 43 -3.35 2.26 -0.10
N CYS A 44 -2.76 3.44 0.01
CA CYS A 44 -3.17 4.62 -0.78
C CYS A 44 -3.00 4.39 -2.29
N VAL A 45 -1.83 3.89 -2.69
CA VAL A 45 -1.53 3.59 -4.10
C VAL A 45 -2.48 2.51 -4.62
N HIS A 46 -2.63 1.40 -3.88
CA HIS A 46 -3.54 0.31 -4.27
C HIS A 46 -4.99 0.80 -4.43
N TYR A 47 -5.47 1.67 -3.54
CA TYR A 47 -6.79 2.29 -3.65
C TYR A 47 -6.91 3.21 -4.87
N SER A 48 -5.91 4.06 -5.11
CA SER A 48 -5.88 4.96 -6.25
C SER A 48 -5.94 4.19 -7.57
N LEU A 49 -5.25 3.06 -7.64
CA LEU A 49 -5.22 2.20 -8.83
C LEU A 49 -6.51 1.39 -9.01
N ASN A 50 -7.16 0.97 -7.92
CA ASN A 50 -8.44 0.25 -7.99
C ASN A 50 -9.65 1.18 -8.13
N THR A 51 -9.50 2.48 -7.89
CA THR A 51 -10.60 3.46 -7.92
C THR A 51 -10.44 4.41 -9.10
N LYS A 52 -11.31 4.32 -10.11
CA LYS A 52 -11.26 5.21 -11.29
C LYS A 52 -11.46 6.71 -10.98
N LYS A 53 -12.22 7.05 -9.93
CA LYS A 53 -12.42 8.43 -9.45
C LYS A 53 -12.10 8.48 -7.95
N PRO A 54 -10.82 8.49 -7.57
CA PRO A 54 -10.45 8.52 -6.17
C PRO A 54 -10.82 9.90 -5.59
N ASN A 55 -11.42 9.91 -4.40
CA ASN A 55 -11.68 11.16 -3.69
C ASN A 55 -10.34 11.79 -3.29
N SER A 56 -10.11 13.06 -3.61
CA SER A 56 -8.89 13.82 -3.31
C SER A 56 -8.49 13.76 -1.83
N GLU A 57 -9.46 13.60 -0.92
CA GLU A 57 -9.17 13.42 0.49
C GLU A 57 -8.51 12.06 0.77
N LYS A 58 -8.94 10.99 0.11
CA LYS A 58 -8.38 9.64 0.29
C LYS A 58 -7.07 9.41 -0.47
N LEU A 59 -6.65 10.33 -1.35
CA LEU A 59 -5.32 10.29 -1.97
C LEU A 59 -4.19 10.67 -1.00
N LYS A 60 -4.56 11.18 0.17
CA LYS A 60 -3.63 11.53 1.23
C LYS A 60 -3.27 10.30 2.04
N TRP A 61 -2.01 9.87 2.00
CA TRP A 61 -1.54 8.64 2.66
C TRP A 61 -1.85 8.61 4.18
N TRP A 62 -1.91 9.77 4.84
CA TRP A 62 -2.23 9.84 6.28
C TRP A 62 -3.69 9.50 6.61
N ASN A 63 -4.60 9.51 5.62
CA ASN A 63 -5.98 9.03 5.78
C ASN A 63 -6.07 7.50 5.78
N TRP A 64 -4.99 6.80 5.44
CA TRP A 64 -4.87 5.34 5.47
C TRP A 64 -4.21 4.81 6.74
N LYS A 65 -3.83 5.70 7.67
CA LYS A 65 -3.43 5.31 9.01
C LYS A 65 -4.53 4.43 9.60
N ASP A 66 -4.14 3.45 10.40
CA ASP A 66 -5.08 2.49 11.01
C ASP A 66 -6.11 3.26 11.86
N THR A 67 -7.23 3.56 11.23
CA THR A 67 -8.48 3.92 11.86
C THR A 67 -9.25 2.61 11.86
N GLU A 68 -9.76 2.21 13.02
CA GLU A 68 -10.21 0.86 13.40
C GLU A 68 -11.28 0.20 12.49
N LYS A 69 -11.62 0.81 11.35
CA LYS A 69 -12.69 0.41 10.43
C LYS A 69 -12.26 -0.53 9.29
N ASN A 70 -10.96 -0.74 9.03
CA ASN A 70 -10.49 -1.49 7.85
C ASN A 70 -10.15 -2.98 8.09
N GLN A 71 -10.51 -3.55 9.25
CA GLN A 71 -10.30 -4.99 9.54
C GLN A 71 -11.41 -5.91 8.98
N LYS A 72 -12.47 -5.36 8.37
CA LYS A 72 -13.62 -6.16 7.89
C LYS A 72 -13.61 -6.39 6.37
N SER A 73 -12.60 -7.08 5.85
CA SER A 73 -12.73 -7.69 4.50
C SER A 73 -11.84 -8.93 4.34
N LYS A 74 -11.87 -9.83 5.32
CA LYS A 74 -11.59 -11.25 5.14
C LYS A 74 -12.68 -12.00 5.88
N ARG A 75 -13.80 -12.21 5.19
CA ARG A 75 -14.88 -13.11 5.62
C ARG A 75 -14.91 -14.27 4.64
#